data_AF-A0A6G9AW13-F1
#
_entry.id   AF-A0A6G9AW13-F1
#
_cell.length_a   1.000
_cell.length_b   1.000
_cell.length_c   1.000
_cell.angle_alpha   90.00
_cell.angle_beta   90.00
_cell.angle_gamma   90.00
#
_symmetry.space_group_name_H-M   'P 1'
#
loop_
_entity.id
_entity.type
_entity.pdbx_description
1 polymer ?
#
loop_
_entity_poly.entity_id
_entity_poly.type
_entity_poly.pdbx_seq_one_letter_code
_entity_poly.pdbx_strand_id
1 'polypeptide(L)'
;MEDHIRDLLSRFQYSEQLRETAVFRILFGGEEVSQVMEDLGIHSGYTIRSWVQLYRQKMKTGLLTLPAMKQAQKRDMAALKQRNEELEQTLQQANLLILALNTMIETAEKELNVPIRKKSGRIGGPNQTVLILRENEIAKVSVGSLCRLFGVSRQAFHARKQRSQRSVSHAMLILDLVTALRRDVPGLGTRKLHLLLAEPLAKSGIKLGRDKLHKILYNHAMVIRQGRQVPQTTDSNHRL
;
A
#
# COMPACT_ATOMS: atom_id res chain seq x y z
N MET A 1 74.38 -3.07 8.95
CA MET A 1 73.05 -3.64 8.64
C MET A 1 71.92 -2.80 9.22
N GLU A 2 72.06 -2.30 10.45
CA GLU A 2 71.03 -1.45 11.08
C GLU A 2 70.79 -0.12 10.35
N ASP A 3 71.83 0.51 9.79
CA ASP A 3 71.68 1.77 9.06
C ASP A 3 70.95 1.63 7.71
N HIS A 4 71.11 0.48 7.03
CA HIS A 4 70.40 0.20 5.79
C HIS A 4 68.92 -0.12 6.05
N ILE A 5 68.62 -0.77 7.18
CA ILE A 5 67.25 -1.00 7.64
C ILE A 5 66.59 0.33 8.05
N ARG A 6 67.33 1.24 8.69
CA ARG A 6 66.85 2.60 9.00
C ARG A 6 66.60 3.43 7.73
N ASP A 7 67.46 3.34 6.71
CA ASP A 7 67.26 4.00 5.41
C ASP A 7 66.07 3.42 4.63
N LEU A 8 65.85 2.11 4.71
CA LEU A 8 64.66 1.48 4.11
C LEU A 8 63.37 1.84 4.86
N LEU A 9 63.43 1.99 6.19
CA LEU A 9 62.28 2.41 7.00
C LEU A 9 61.96 3.90 6.83
N SER A 10 62.97 4.76 6.62
CA SER A 10 62.76 6.20 6.35
C SER A 10 62.09 6.43 4.99
N ARG A 11 62.39 5.60 3.97
CA ARG A 11 61.76 5.66 2.64
C ARG A 11 60.25 5.42 2.64
N PHE A 12 59.72 4.71 3.64
CA PHE A 12 58.28 4.45 3.78
C PHE A 12 57.59 5.33 4.84
N GLN A 13 58.31 6.27 5.46
CA GLN A 13 57.72 7.24 6.38
C GLN A 13 57.07 8.39 5.60
N TYR A 14 55.80 8.21 5.26
CA TYR A 14 54.96 9.34 4.83
C TYR A 14 54.86 10.38 5.95
N SER A 15 55.05 11.66 5.61
CA SER A 15 54.91 12.77 6.56
C SER A 15 53.50 12.80 7.16
N GLU A 16 53.36 13.23 8.41
CA GLU A 16 52.05 13.33 9.05
C GLU A 16 51.11 14.26 8.27
N GLN A 17 51.63 15.37 7.74
CA GLN A 17 50.86 16.31 6.92
C GLN A 17 50.30 15.66 5.64
N LEU A 18 51.05 14.75 5.00
CA LEU A 18 50.60 14.03 3.81
C LEU A 18 49.50 13.01 4.17
N ARG A 19 49.64 12.32 5.30
CA ARG A 19 48.61 11.40 5.81
C ARG A 19 47.32 12.13 6.13
N GLU A 20 47.43 13.28 6.80
CA GLU A 20 46.27 14.10 7.18
C GLU A 20 45.57 14.65 5.95
N THR A 21 46.30 15.25 4.99
CA THR A 21 45.71 15.78 3.76
C THR A 21 45.01 14.71 2.92
N ALA A 22 45.60 13.52 2.77
CA ALA A 22 44.97 12.39 2.08
C ALA A 22 43.66 11.97 2.78
N VAL A 23 43.68 11.85 4.10
CA VAL A 23 42.51 11.49 4.90
C VAL A 23 41.43 12.58 4.83
N PHE A 24 41.81 13.86 4.85
CA PHE A 24 40.89 14.99 4.78
C PHE A 24 40.15 15.07 3.45
N ARG A 25 40.84 14.86 2.32
CA ARG A 25 40.24 14.85 0.98
C ARG A 25 39.19 13.74 0.83
N ILE A 26 39.47 12.55 1.36
CA ILE A 26 38.53 11.42 1.29
C ILE A 26 37.34 11.61 2.23
N LEU A 27 37.59 12.00 3.50
CA LEU A 27 36.52 12.09 4.50
C LEU A 27 35.60 13.30 4.31
N PHE A 28 36.15 14.45 3.91
CA PHE A 28 35.41 15.71 3.86
C PHE A 28 35.27 16.27 2.44
N GLY A 29 36.18 15.91 1.53
CA GLY A 29 36.08 16.27 0.11
C GLY A 29 35.19 15.33 -0.70
N GLY A 30 34.99 14.08 -0.25
CA GLY A 30 34.22 13.08 -0.97
C GLY A 30 34.95 12.50 -2.19
N GLU A 31 36.28 12.67 -2.26
CA GLU A 31 37.13 12.15 -3.33
C GLU A 31 37.34 10.63 -3.19
N GLU A 32 37.43 9.94 -4.33
CA GLU A 32 37.69 8.49 -4.38
C GLU A 32 39.13 8.19 -3.99
N VAL A 33 39.37 7.04 -3.34
CA VAL A 33 40.72 6.62 -2.91
C VAL A 33 41.70 6.60 -4.08
N SER A 34 41.22 6.21 -5.27
CA SER A 34 42.02 6.16 -6.50
C SER A 34 42.50 7.54 -6.96
N GLN A 35 41.65 8.56 -6.89
CA GLN A 35 42.00 9.94 -7.27
C GLN A 35 43.08 10.51 -6.33
N VAL A 36 42.94 10.25 -5.04
CA VAL A 36 43.92 10.70 -4.02
C VAL A 36 45.26 9.95 -4.12
N MET A 37 45.25 8.71 -4.62
CA MET A 37 46.49 7.96 -4.88
C MET A 37 47.30 8.56 -6.04
N GLU A 38 46.63 8.91 -7.14
CA GLU A 38 47.26 9.53 -8.32
C GLU A 38 47.83 10.91 -7.98
N ASP A 39 47.05 11.75 -7.30
CA ASP A 39 47.43 13.11 -6.91
C ASP A 39 48.61 13.18 -5.93
N LEU A 40 48.67 12.27 -4.96
CA LEU A 40 49.68 12.27 -3.90
C LEU A 40 50.82 11.29 -4.14
N GLY A 41 50.81 10.55 -5.24
CA GLY A 41 51.84 9.57 -5.59
C GLY A 41 51.95 8.40 -4.60
N ILE A 42 50.85 8.00 -3.96
CA ILE A 42 50.84 6.91 -2.98
C ILE A 42 50.56 5.59 -3.69
N HIS A 43 51.50 4.64 -3.59
CA HIS A 43 51.46 3.40 -4.40
C HIS A 43 50.46 2.35 -3.88
N SER A 44 49.85 2.54 -2.71
CA SER A 44 48.95 1.55 -2.09
C SER A 44 47.68 2.16 -1.49
N GLY A 45 46.53 1.88 -2.09
CA GLY A 45 45.22 2.29 -1.55
C GLY A 45 44.87 1.67 -0.21
N TYR A 46 45.48 0.53 0.14
CA TYR A 46 45.33 -0.09 1.45
C TYR A 46 45.89 0.81 2.57
N THR A 47 47.02 1.47 2.34
CA THR A 47 47.63 2.36 3.33
C THR A 47 46.74 3.56 3.62
N ILE A 48 46.15 4.16 2.59
CA ILE A 48 45.20 5.27 2.73
C ILE A 48 43.95 4.83 3.49
N ARG A 49 43.36 3.68 3.16
CA ARG A 49 42.19 3.14 3.89
C ARG A 49 42.51 2.85 5.35
N SER A 50 43.69 2.31 5.64
CA SER A 50 44.18 2.08 7.01
C SER A 50 44.31 3.40 7.77
N TRP A 51 44.88 4.45 7.16
CA TRP A 51 44.96 5.78 7.77
C TRP A 51 43.58 6.37 8.02
N VAL A 52 42.66 6.29 7.05
CA VAL A 52 41.27 6.74 7.22
C VAL A 52 40.59 6.02 8.39
N GLN A 53 40.82 4.71 8.55
CA GLN A 53 40.25 3.93 9.63
C GLN A 53 40.83 4.32 11.00
N LEU A 54 42.15 4.51 11.09
CA LEU A 54 42.82 5.01 12.29
C LEU A 54 42.33 6.42 12.66
N TYR A 55 42.17 7.29 11.66
CA TYR A 55 41.67 8.65 11.87
C TYR A 55 40.19 8.65 12.32
N ARG A 56 39.34 7.77 11.77
CA ARG A 56 37.97 7.56 12.25
C ARG A 56 37.94 7.07 13.69
N GLN A 57 38.85 6.20 14.10
CA GLN A 57 38.97 5.76 15.50
C GLN A 57 39.40 6.92 16.40
N LYS A 58 40.41 7.70 16.01
CA LYS A 58 40.86 8.88 16.74
C LYS A 58 39.77 9.96 16.88
N MET A 59 38.93 10.12 15.85
CA MET A 59 37.74 10.98 15.91
C MET A 59 36.68 10.46 16.88
N LYS A 60 36.44 9.13 16.90
CA LYS A 60 35.51 8.51 17.86
C LYS A 60 35.98 8.68 19.31
N THR A 61 37.29 8.66 19.56
CA THR A 61 37.86 8.88 20.90
C THR A 61 37.96 10.35 21.28
N GLY A 62 37.50 11.28 20.42
CA GLY A 62 37.51 12.72 20.70
C GLY A 62 38.90 13.37 20.68
N LEU A 63 39.91 12.68 20.17
CA LEU A 63 41.32 13.13 20.21
C LEU A 63 41.67 14.11 19.09
N LEU A 64 40.76 14.34 18.14
CA LEU A 64 40.94 15.22 16.99
C LEU A 64 39.74 16.16 16.84
N THR A 65 40.02 17.44 16.56
CA THR A 65 39.02 18.44 16.21
C THR A 65 38.70 18.37 14.72
N LEU A 66 37.41 18.37 14.39
CA LEU A 66 36.96 18.36 13.00
C LEU A 66 37.34 19.67 12.31
N PRO A 67 37.79 19.64 11.05
CA PRO A 67 38.03 20.85 10.27
C PRO A 67 36.71 21.61 10.13
N ALA A 68 36.78 22.94 10.24
CA ALA A 68 35.61 23.79 10.13
C ALA A 68 34.92 23.55 8.77
N MET A 69 33.64 23.20 8.79
CA MET A 69 32.85 23.00 7.57
C MET A 69 32.98 24.19 6.62
N LYS A 70 33.09 23.90 5.31
CA LYS A 70 33.10 24.92 4.27
C LYS A 70 31.81 25.76 4.35
N GLN A 71 31.91 27.05 4.05
CA GLN A 71 30.77 27.98 4.19
C GLN A 71 29.58 27.61 3.29
N ALA A 72 29.83 26.98 2.13
CA ALA A 72 28.80 26.39 1.28
C ALA A 72 28.04 25.26 1.98
N GLN A 73 28.76 24.29 2.57
CA GLN A 73 28.16 23.19 3.33
C GLN A 73 27.32 23.68 4.52
N LYS A 74 27.74 24.77 5.19
CA LYS A 74 26.95 25.39 6.27
C LYS A 74 25.63 25.98 5.78
N ARG A 75 25.62 26.59 4.58
CA ARG A 75 24.40 27.13 3.95
C ARG A 75 23.45 26.01 3.53
N ASP A 76 23.98 24.95 2.90
CA ASP A 76 23.18 23.78 2.52
C ASP A 76 22.56 23.10 3.74
N MET A 77 23.34 22.97 4.82
CA MET A 77 22.87 22.43 6.09
C MET A 77 21.75 23.32 6.68
N ALA A 78 21.91 24.64 6.67
CA ALA A 78 20.88 25.57 7.16
C ALA A 78 19.58 25.47 6.33
N ALA A 79 19.69 25.42 5.00
CA ALA A 79 18.54 25.24 4.12
C ALA A 79 17.84 23.88 4.33
N LEU A 80 18.62 22.80 4.55
CA LEU A 80 18.07 21.49 4.88
C LEU A 80 17.32 21.49 6.22
N LYS A 81 17.84 22.20 7.24
CA LYS A 81 17.14 22.35 8.52
C LYS A 81 15.83 23.11 8.38
N GLN A 82 15.85 24.25 7.68
CA GLN A 82 14.64 25.02 7.43
C GLN A 82 13.58 24.18 6.71
N ARG A 83 13.98 23.43 5.68
CA ARG A 83 13.07 22.53 4.97
C ARG A 83 12.52 21.42 5.87
N ASN A 84 13.33 20.87 6.78
CA ASN A 84 12.85 19.88 7.74
C ASN A 84 11.82 20.48 8.70
N GLU A 85 12.06 21.68 9.22
CA GLU A 85 11.10 22.38 10.08
C GLU A 85 9.77 22.67 9.36
N GLU A 86 9.83 23.12 8.11
CA GLU A 86 8.64 23.31 7.27
C GLU A 86 7.88 22.00 7.06
N LEU A 87 8.60 20.91 6.74
CA LEU A 87 8.00 19.59 6.57
C LEU A 87 7.37 19.08 7.87
N GLU A 88 7.99 19.32 9.01
CA GLU A 88 7.43 18.96 10.32
C GLU A 88 6.14 19.75 10.61
N GLN A 89 6.10 21.04 10.32
CA GLN A 89 4.90 21.86 10.47
C GLN A 89 3.76 21.39 9.55
N THR A 90 4.05 21.12 8.28
CA THR A 90 3.02 20.62 7.35
C THR A 90 2.46 19.27 7.78
N LEU A 91 3.32 18.38 8.31
CA LEU A 91 2.90 17.10 8.88
C LEU A 91 1.99 17.30 10.09
N GLN A 92 2.35 18.19 11.00
CA GLN A 92 1.53 18.51 12.18
C GLN A 92 0.15 19.04 11.78
N GLN A 93 0.09 19.96 10.80
CA GLN A 93 -1.17 20.49 10.27
C GLN A 93 -2.03 19.37 9.65
N ALA A 94 -1.44 18.48 8.86
CA ALA A 94 -2.14 17.34 8.27
C ALA A 94 -2.69 16.40 9.35
N ASN A 95 -1.92 16.12 10.41
CA ASN A 95 -2.36 15.28 11.52
C ASN A 95 -3.52 15.92 12.30
N LEU A 96 -3.47 17.24 12.56
CA LEU A 96 -4.56 17.97 13.18
C LEU A 96 -5.84 17.91 12.33
N LEU A 97 -5.71 18.08 11.02
CA LEU A 97 -6.84 17.98 10.09
C LEU A 97 -7.43 16.56 10.08
N ILE A 98 -6.61 15.50 10.10
CA ILE A 98 -7.07 14.11 10.22
C ILE A 98 -7.82 13.89 11.53
N LEU A 99 -7.30 14.41 12.65
CA LEU A 99 -7.95 14.33 13.95
C LEU A 99 -9.31 15.04 13.92
N ALA A 100 -9.37 16.26 13.41
CA ALA A 100 -10.61 17.04 13.29
C ALA A 100 -11.66 16.34 12.40
N LEU A 101 -11.24 15.75 11.28
CA LEU A 101 -12.15 14.97 10.42
C LEU A 101 -12.70 13.74 11.16
N ASN A 102 -11.85 13.03 11.90
CA ASN A 102 -12.29 11.86 12.67
C ASN A 102 -13.26 12.23 13.79
N THR A 103 -13.01 13.33 14.51
CA THR A 103 -13.93 13.80 15.55
C THR A 103 -15.26 14.27 14.95
N MET A 104 -15.26 14.96 13.82
CA MET A 104 -16.50 15.33 13.10
C MET A 104 -17.31 14.11 12.65
N ILE A 105 -16.65 13.04 12.21
CA ILE A 105 -17.33 11.78 11.89
C ILE A 105 -17.94 11.17 13.15
N GLU A 106 -17.21 11.16 14.25
CA GLU A 106 -17.68 10.57 15.51
C GLU A 106 -18.84 11.35 16.14
N THR A 107 -18.82 12.69 16.07
CA THR A 107 -19.96 13.51 16.49
C THR A 107 -21.17 13.27 15.59
N ALA A 108 -20.98 13.23 14.27
CA ALA A 108 -22.07 12.94 13.33
C ALA A 108 -22.68 11.54 13.56
N GLU A 109 -21.87 10.51 13.81
CA GLU A 109 -22.36 9.17 14.13
C GLU A 109 -23.18 9.14 15.43
N LYS A 110 -22.77 9.90 16.44
CA LYS A 110 -23.47 9.99 17.74
C LYS A 110 -24.78 10.77 17.65
N GLU A 111 -24.74 11.97 17.06
CA GLU A 111 -25.89 12.89 17.05
C GLU A 111 -26.94 12.48 16.01
N LEU A 112 -26.51 12.02 14.83
CA LEU A 112 -27.43 11.71 13.71
C LEU A 112 -27.77 10.22 13.62
N ASN A 113 -27.11 9.36 14.41
CA ASN A 113 -27.28 7.91 14.40
C ASN A 113 -27.11 7.27 13.00
N VAL A 114 -26.34 7.92 12.12
CA VAL A 114 -26.02 7.43 10.78
C VAL A 114 -24.66 6.74 10.84
N PRO A 115 -24.54 5.43 10.50
CA PRO A 115 -23.25 4.74 10.53
C PRO A 115 -22.40 5.15 9.31
N ILE A 116 -21.46 6.08 9.48
CA ILE A 116 -20.60 6.59 8.41
C ILE A 116 -19.44 5.61 8.17
N ARG A 117 -18.74 5.19 9.24
CA ARG A 117 -17.66 4.21 9.19
C ARG A 117 -18.23 2.81 8.92
N LYS A 118 -18.08 2.34 7.69
CA LYS A 118 -18.57 1.01 7.28
C LYS A 118 -17.58 -0.09 7.69
N LYS A 119 -18.12 -1.18 8.26
CA LYS A 119 -17.36 -2.41 8.52
C LYS A 119 -16.72 -2.94 7.22
N SER A 120 -15.57 -3.61 7.38
CA SER A 120 -14.83 -4.18 6.25
C SER A 120 -15.74 -5.09 5.41
N GLY A 121 -15.90 -4.75 4.12
CA GLY A 121 -16.64 -5.56 3.15
C GLY A 121 -18.06 -5.10 2.83
N ARG A 122 -18.52 -3.99 3.42
CA ARG A 122 -19.70 -3.26 2.92
C ARG A 122 -19.30 -2.25 1.84
N ILE A 123 -20.30 -1.84 1.05
CA ILE A 123 -20.18 -0.70 0.12
C ILE A 123 -19.75 0.53 0.94
N GLY A 124 -18.70 1.23 0.48
CA GLY A 124 -18.03 2.32 1.19
C GLY A 124 -17.00 1.89 2.23
N GLY A 125 -16.70 0.59 2.35
CA GLY A 125 -15.69 0.08 3.29
C GLY A 125 -14.25 0.07 2.73
N PRO A 126 -13.25 -0.25 3.57
CA PRO A 126 -11.82 -0.24 3.24
C PRO A 126 -11.44 -0.83 1.88
N ASN A 127 -12.03 -1.97 1.50
CA ASN A 127 -11.68 -2.64 0.25
C ASN A 127 -12.10 -1.85 -1.00
N GLN A 128 -13.22 -1.12 -0.93
CA GLN A 128 -13.65 -0.28 -2.05
C GLN A 128 -12.76 0.96 -2.12
N THR A 129 -12.43 1.57 -0.97
CA THR A 129 -11.50 2.71 -0.90
C THR A 129 -10.13 2.35 -1.47
N VAL A 130 -9.58 1.17 -1.17
CA VAL A 130 -8.31 0.69 -1.75
C VAL A 130 -8.39 0.57 -3.28
N LEU A 131 -9.54 0.18 -3.85
CA LEU A 131 -9.72 0.10 -5.30
C LEU A 131 -9.78 1.50 -5.93
N ILE A 132 -10.60 2.39 -5.37
CA ILE A 132 -10.75 3.79 -5.84
C ILE A 132 -9.40 4.53 -5.76
N LEU A 133 -8.70 4.42 -4.63
CA LEU A 133 -7.41 5.08 -4.44
C LEU A 133 -6.31 4.55 -5.36
N ARG A 134 -6.40 3.29 -5.81
CA ARG A 134 -5.49 2.72 -6.79
C ARG A 134 -5.74 3.28 -8.20
N GLU A 135 -7.00 3.60 -8.51
CA GLU A 135 -7.38 4.19 -9.81
C GLU A 135 -6.98 5.66 -9.91
N ASN A 136 -6.80 6.34 -8.77
CA ASN A 136 -6.33 7.73 -8.74
C ASN A 136 -4.83 7.81 -9.06
N GLU A 137 -4.47 8.49 -10.16
CA GLU A 137 -3.09 8.66 -10.62
C GLU A 137 -2.18 9.45 -9.66
N ILE A 138 -2.77 10.23 -8.75
CA ILE A 138 -2.10 11.08 -7.76
C ILE A 138 -1.32 10.23 -6.75
N ALA A 139 -1.78 9.01 -6.46
CA ALA A 139 -1.18 8.13 -5.48
C ALA A 139 -0.68 6.85 -6.15
N LYS A 140 0.55 6.85 -6.68
CA LYS A 140 1.28 5.63 -7.10
C LYS A 140 1.68 4.78 -5.88
N VAL A 141 0.72 4.45 -5.02
CA VAL A 141 0.92 3.73 -3.77
C VAL A 141 0.60 2.26 -3.98
N SER A 142 1.45 1.38 -3.45
CA SER A 142 1.23 -0.06 -3.56
C SER A 142 -0.04 -0.49 -2.81
N VAL A 143 -0.74 -1.51 -3.34
CA VAL A 143 -1.91 -2.11 -2.66
C VAL A 143 -1.56 -2.57 -1.24
N GLY A 144 -0.32 -3.03 -1.01
CA GLY A 144 0.14 -3.45 0.31
C GLY A 144 0.25 -2.31 1.33
N SER A 145 0.64 -1.11 0.89
CA SER A 145 0.70 0.07 1.74
C SER A 145 -0.70 0.59 2.07
N LEU A 146 -1.60 0.62 1.07
CA LEU A 146 -3.00 0.99 1.28
C LEU A 146 -3.70 0.00 2.23
N CYS A 147 -3.49 -1.31 2.06
CA CYS A 147 -4.03 -2.33 2.95
C CYS A 147 -3.59 -2.11 4.42
N ARG A 148 -2.30 -1.79 4.64
CA ARG A 148 -1.77 -1.47 5.97
C ARG A 148 -2.42 -0.24 6.58
N LEU A 149 -2.60 0.84 5.81
CA LEU A 149 -3.26 2.06 6.25
C LEU A 149 -4.66 1.81 6.79
N PHE A 150 -5.42 0.93 6.13
CA PHE A 150 -6.79 0.58 6.54
C PHE A 150 -6.88 -0.60 7.51
N GLY A 151 -5.76 -1.12 8.02
CA GLY A 151 -5.75 -2.25 8.96
C GLY A 151 -6.24 -3.58 8.37
N VAL A 152 -6.15 -3.76 7.05
CA VAL A 152 -6.55 -5.00 6.35
C VAL A 152 -5.31 -5.73 5.86
N SER A 153 -5.25 -7.05 6.04
CA SER A 153 -4.14 -7.82 5.46
C SER A 153 -4.28 -7.93 3.94
N ARG A 154 -3.15 -7.90 3.21
CA ARG A 154 -3.13 -8.05 1.75
C ARG A 154 -3.83 -9.34 1.30
N GLN A 155 -3.62 -10.43 2.02
CA GLN A 155 -4.27 -11.71 1.75
C GLN A 155 -5.79 -11.62 1.91
N ALA A 156 -6.27 -10.98 2.98
CA ALA A 156 -7.70 -10.77 3.20
C ALA A 156 -8.33 -9.90 2.10
N PHE A 157 -7.62 -8.87 1.63
CA PHE A 157 -8.06 -8.04 0.51
C PHE A 157 -8.25 -8.88 -0.77
N HIS A 158 -7.22 -9.62 -1.19
CA HIS A 158 -7.29 -10.45 -2.40
C HIS A 158 -8.31 -11.59 -2.26
N ALA A 159 -8.38 -12.26 -1.12
CA ALA A 159 -9.38 -13.30 -0.86
C ALA A 159 -10.80 -12.76 -0.95
N ARG A 160 -11.06 -11.55 -0.44
CA ARG A 160 -12.38 -10.90 -0.57
C ARG A 160 -12.66 -10.51 -2.02
N LYS A 161 -11.69 -9.93 -2.74
CA LYS A 161 -11.83 -9.59 -4.17
C LYS A 161 -12.21 -10.83 -4.98
N GLN A 162 -11.47 -11.93 -4.78
CA GLN A 162 -11.72 -13.20 -5.46
C GLN A 162 -13.09 -13.79 -5.09
N ARG A 163 -13.50 -13.72 -3.82
CA ARG A 163 -14.83 -14.19 -3.39
C ARG A 163 -15.96 -13.38 -4.01
N SER A 164 -15.79 -12.07 -4.11
CA SER A 164 -16.77 -11.18 -4.77
C SER A 164 -16.89 -11.52 -6.26
N GLN A 165 -15.76 -11.63 -6.98
CA GLN A 165 -15.74 -12.04 -8.37
C GLN A 165 -16.40 -13.41 -8.58
N ARG A 166 -16.00 -14.42 -7.79
CA ARG A 166 -16.66 -15.75 -7.82
C ARG A 166 -18.15 -15.67 -7.58
N SER A 167 -18.60 -14.84 -6.63
CA SER A 167 -20.03 -14.68 -6.36
C SER A 167 -20.78 -14.07 -7.54
N VAL A 168 -20.18 -13.12 -8.26
CA VAL A 168 -20.76 -12.51 -9.46
C VAL A 168 -20.80 -13.53 -10.60
N SER A 169 -19.70 -14.24 -10.85
CA SER A 169 -19.65 -15.29 -11.88
C SER A 169 -20.65 -16.41 -11.60
N HIS A 170 -20.73 -16.88 -10.35
CA HIS A 170 -21.70 -17.89 -9.96
C HIS A 170 -23.13 -17.37 -10.11
N ALA A 171 -23.40 -16.12 -9.72
CA ALA A 171 -24.72 -15.52 -9.92
C ALA A 171 -25.08 -15.54 -11.40
N MET A 172 -24.20 -15.08 -12.30
CA MET A 172 -24.46 -15.07 -13.74
C MET A 172 -24.78 -16.48 -14.29
N LEU A 173 -23.96 -17.48 -13.96
CA LEU A 173 -24.22 -18.87 -14.34
C LEU A 173 -25.56 -19.39 -13.82
N ILE A 174 -25.93 -19.05 -12.58
CA ILE A 174 -27.23 -19.41 -12.01
C ILE A 174 -28.35 -18.74 -12.78
N LEU A 175 -28.20 -17.47 -13.17
CA LEU A 175 -29.21 -16.77 -13.98
C LEU A 175 -29.39 -17.44 -15.33
N ASP A 176 -28.30 -17.80 -16.01
CA ASP A 176 -28.35 -18.47 -17.31
C ASP A 176 -29.10 -19.81 -17.20
N LEU A 177 -28.78 -20.63 -16.19
CA LEU A 177 -29.49 -21.90 -15.93
C LEU A 177 -30.97 -21.67 -15.61
N VAL A 178 -31.31 -20.65 -14.82
CA VAL A 178 -32.71 -20.32 -14.50
C VAL A 178 -33.46 -19.88 -15.74
N THR A 179 -32.84 -19.08 -16.61
CA THR A 179 -33.48 -18.62 -17.85
C THR A 179 -33.73 -19.79 -18.81
N ALA A 180 -32.79 -20.74 -18.92
CA ALA A 180 -32.99 -21.96 -19.70
C ALA A 180 -34.19 -22.78 -19.17
N LEU A 181 -34.24 -23.04 -17.86
CA LEU A 181 -35.35 -23.80 -17.25
C LEU A 181 -36.71 -23.09 -17.39
N ARG A 182 -36.74 -21.76 -17.39
CA ARG A 182 -37.98 -20.99 -17.59
C ARG A 182 -38.46 -20.94 -19.02
N ARG A 183 -37.59 -21.19 -20.00
CA ARG A 183 -38.00 -21.39 -21.40
C ARG A 183 -38.77 -22.70 -21.54
N ASP A 184 -38.32 -23.76 -20.87
CA ASP A 184 -38.97 -25.07 -20.94
C ASP A 184 -40.25 -25.13 -20.10
N VAL A 185 -40.22 -24.55 -18.89
CA VAL A 185 -41.37 -24.56 -17.96
C VAL A 185 -41.61 -23.15 -17.40
N PRO A 186 -42.54 -22.37 -17.99
CA PRO A 186 -42.87 -21.05 -17.50
C PRO A 186 -43.56 -21.12 -16.13
N GLY A 187 -43.41 -20.08 -15.30
CA GLY A 187 -44.13 -19.98 -14.02
C GLY A 187 -43.46 -20.64 -12.80
N LEU A 188 -42.25 -21.20 -12.95
CA LEU A 188 -41.54 -21.88 -11.85
C LEU A 188 -41.11 -20.93 -10.71
N GLY A 189 -41.66 -21.18 -9.53
CA GLY A 189 -41.27 -20.51 -8.28
C GLY A 189 -39.91 -20.97 -7.75
N THR A 190 -39.34 -20.20 -6.81
CA THR A 190 -37.96 -20.39 -6.34
C THR A 190 -37.70 -21.73 -5.63
N ARG A 191 -38.72 -22.31 -4.95
CA ARG A 191 -38.60 -23.63 -4.32
C ARG A 191 -38.43 -24.75 -5.34
N LYS A 192 -39.22 -24.72 -6.42
CA LYS A 192 -39.15 -25.73 -7.49
C LYS A 192 -37.88 -25.55 -8.33
N LEU A 193 -37.49 -24.31 -8.61
CA LEU A 193 -36.21 -24.00 -9.25
C LEU A 193 -35.02 -24.54 -8.46
N HIS A 194 -35.03 -24.40 -7.12
CA HIS A 194 -33.93 -24.90 -6.29
C HIS A 194 -33.73 -26.42 -6.41
N LEU A 195 -34.82 -27.19 -6.48
CA LEU A 195 -34.76 -28.64 -6.65
C LEU A 195 -34.23 -29.03 -8.04
N LEU A 196 -34.75 -28.41 -9.10
CA LEU A 196 -34.31 -28.68 -10.47
C LEU A 196 -32.85 -28.25 -10.72
N LEU A 197 -32.42 -27.18 -10.05
CA LEU A 197 -31.05 -26.69 -10.14
C LEU A 197 -30.07 -27.46 -9.25
N ALA A 198 -30.53 -28.34 -8.36
CA ALA A 198 -29.64 -29.04 -7.43
C ALA A 198 -28.58 -29.88 -8.17
N GLU A 199 -28.99 -30.64 -9.19
CA GLU A 199 -28.10 -31.43 -10.03
C GLU A 199 -27.10 -30.59 -10.85
N PRO A 200 -27.51 -29.62 -11.68
CA PRO A 200 -26.57 -28.83 -12.47
C PRO A 200 -25.64 -27.99 -11.58
N LEU A 201 -26.12 -27.52 -10.42
CA LEU A 201 -25.27 -26.79 -9.48
C LEU A 201 -24.26 -27.71 -8.79
N ALA A 202 -24.63 -28.95 -8.45
CA ALA A 202 -23.69 -29.94 -7.92
C ALA A 202 -22.59 -30.29 -8.95
N LYS A 203 -22.96 -30.49 -10.22
CA LYS A 203 -22.00 -30.71 -11.33
C LYS A 203 -21.01 -29.55 -11.49
N SER A 204 -21.47 -28.32 -11.31
CA SER A 204 -20.61 -27.12 -11.32
C SER A 204 -19.86 -26.85 -10.01
N GLY A 205 -20.02 -27.69 -8.97
CA GLY A 205 -19.37 -27.51 -7.67
C GLY A 205 -19.91 -26.35 -6.84
N ILE A 206 -21.08 -25.81 -7.18
CA ILE A 206 -21.66 -24.63 -6.52
C ILE A 206 -22.62 -25.05 -5.42
N LYS A 207 -22.25 -24.79 -4.15
CA LYS A 207 -23.16 -24.92 -3.01
C LYS A 207 -24.08 -23.70 -2.92
N LEU A 208 -25.36 -23.87 -3.28
CA LEU A 208 -26.37 -22.81 -3.25
C LEU A 208 -27.59 -23.23 -2.42
N GLY A 209 -27.87 -22.48 -1.36
CA GLY A 209 -29.09 -22.63 -0.57
C GLY A 209 -30.29 -21.90 -1.20
N ARG A 210 -31.50 -22.34 -0.84
CA ARG A 210 -32.78 -21.79 -1.31
C ARG A 210 -32.87 -20.26 -1.15
N ASP A 211 -32.53 -19.75 0.03
CA ASP A 211 -32.68 -18.32 0.34
C ASP A 211 -31.68 -17.47 -0.45
N LYS A 212 -30.49 -18.00 -0.71
CA LYS A 212 -29.48 -17.34 -1.53
C LYS A 212 -29.92 -17.30 -2.99
N LEU A 213 -30.50 -18.39 -3.51
CA LEU A 213 -31.12 -18.40 -4.84
C LEU A 213 -32.24 -17.36 -4.94
N HIS A 214 -33.16 -17.32 -3.96
CA HIS A 214 -34.24 -16.33 -3.96
C HIS A 214 -33.72 -14.89 -3.92
N LYS A 215 -32.71 -14.59 -3.10
CA LYS A 215 -32.05 -13.28 -3.07
C LYS A 215 -31.43 -12.89 -4.40
N ILE A 216 -30.74 -13.82 -5.07
CA ILE A 216 -30.15 -13.57 -6.40
C ILE A 216 -31.27 -13.26 -7.40
N LEU A 217 -32.32 -14.08 -7.47
CA LEU A 217 -33.44 -13.85 -8.37
C LEU A 217 -34.17 -12.53 -8.07
N TYR A 218 -34.31 -12.17 -6.80
CA TYR A 218 -34.92 -10.92 -6.37
C TYR A 218 -34.11 -9.71 -6.84
N ASN A 219 -32.79 -9.73 -6.59
CA ASN A 219 -31.88 -8.65 -6.97
C ASN A 219 -31.82 -8.44 -8.49
N HIS A 220 -32.03 -9.51 -9.27
CA HIS A 220 -32.07 -9.46 -10.73
C HIS A 220 -33.49 -9.37 -11.31
N ALA A 221 -34.48 -8.95 -10.51
CA ALA A 221 -35.88 -8.75 -10.91
C ALA A 221 -36.54 -9.97 -11.59
N MET A 222 -36.08 -11.18 -11.27
CA MET A 222 -36.55 -12.43 -11.84
C MET A 222 -37.49 -13.19 -10.91
N VAL A 223 -38.04 -12.57 -9.86
CA VAL A 223 -39.06 -13.21 -9.03
C VAL A 223 -40.43 -13.04 -9.68
N ILE A 224 -41.16 -14.15 -9.83
CA ILE A 224 -42.52 -14.13 -10.36
C ILE A 224 -43.42 -13.47 -9.31
N ARG A 225 -43.90 -12.26 -9.60
CA ARG A 225 -44.93 -11.59 -8.79
C ARG A 225 -46.29 -12.06 -9.30
N GLN A 226 -47.04 -12.76 -8.46
CA GLN A 226 -48.44 -12.99 -8.77
C GLN A 226 -49.22 -11.71 -8.47
N GLY A 227 -49.86 -11.15 -9.48
CA GLY A 227 -50.76 -10.01 -9.30
C GLY A 227 -51.94 -10.42 -8.41
N ARG A 228 -52.37 -9.51 -7.54
CA ARG A 228 -53.59 -9.72 -6.74
C ARG A 228 -54.77 -9.76 -7.71
N GLN A 229 -55.34 -10.93 -7.94
CA GLN A 229 -56.62 -11.03 -8.64
C GLN A 229 -57.70 -10.48 -7.71
N VAL A 230 -58.34 -9.40 -8.12
CA VAL A 230 -59.54 -8.89 -7.44
C VAL A 230 -60.71 -9.73 -7.96
N PRO A 231 -61.50 -10.38 -7.09
CA PRO A 231 -62.70 -11.08 -7.53
C PRO A 231 -63.64 -10.09 -8.24
N GLN A 232 -63.87 -10.25 -9.54
CA GLN A 232 -64.95 -9.57 -10.23
C GLN A 232 -66.21 -10.42 -10.10
N THR A 233 -67.24 -9.88 -9.45
CA THR A 233 -68.53 -10.54 -9.26
C THR A 233 -69.49 -10.29 -10.42
N THR A 234 -69.10 -9.51 -11.42
CA THR A 234 -69.96 -9.07 -12.53
C THR A 234 -69.13 -8.85 -13.79
N ASP A 235 -69.38 -9.63 -14.85
CA ASP A 235 -68.83 -9.39 -16.18
C ASP A 235 -69.66 -8.29 -16.86
N SER A 236 -69.23 -7.04 -16.66
CA SER A 236 -69.89 -5.86 -17.22
C SER A 236 -69.61 -5.67 -18.72
N ASN A 237 -68.91 -6.60 -19.37
CA ASN A 237 -68.43 -6.49 -20.75
C ASN A 237 -69.03 -7.56 -21.68
N HIS A 238 -70.15 -8.17 -21.30
CA HIS A 238 -70.98 -8.93 -22.22
C HIS A 238 -71.65 -7.97 -23.21
N ARG A 239 -71.07 -7.81 -24.40
CA ARG A 239 -71.77 -7.22 -25.55
C ARG A 239 -72.83 -8.23 -26.03
N LEU A 240 -74.07 -7.74 -26.15
CA LEU A 240 -75.17 -8.40 -26.87
C LEU A 240 -74.83 -8.59 -28.35
#